data_AF-A0A2W7I906-F1
#
_entry.id   AF-A0A2W7I906-F1
#
_cell.length_a   1.000
_cell.length_b   1.000
_cell.length_c   1.000
_cell.angle_alpha   90.00
_cell.angle_beta   90.00
_cell.angle_gamma   90.00
#
_symmetry.space_group_name_H-M   'P 1'
#
loop_
_entity.id
_entity.type
_entity.pdbx_description
1 polymer ?
#
loop_
_entity_poly.entity_id
_entity_poly.type
_entity_poly.pdbx_seq_one_letter_code
_entity_poly.pdbx_strand_id
1 'polypeptide(L)'
;MAEKAEREAALQLGRAQGLLGQAQSKLADLETYLQGYQQQWMNEGQHGVSGQWLMNYQRFLSQLDVAIAQQQQAVNWHRNNLDKVREVWQQRYARLEGLRKLVQRYLDEARLAEDKREQKLLDELSQRIPRRDSLE
;
A
#
# COMPACT_ATOMS: atom_id res chain seq x y z
N MET A 1 14.73 10.10 10.20
CA MET A 1 14.80 8.62 10.27
C MET A 1 13.44 7.95 10.10
N ALA A 2 12.41 8.29 10.89
CA ALA A 2 11.09 7.66 10.78
C ALA A 2 10.38 7.91 9.42
N GLU A 3 10.45 9.13 8.89
CA GLU A 3 9.87 9.48 7.58
C GLU A 3 10.54 8.73 6.43
N LYS A 4 11.87 8.62 6.45
CA LYS A 4 12.62 7.80 5.48
C LYS A 4 12.19 6.33 5.54
N ALA A 5 12.04 5.77 6.75
CA ALA A 5 11.62 4.38 6.94
C ALA A 5 10.18 4.12 6.47
N GLU A 6 9.26 5.07 6.68
CA GLU A 6 7.90 4.98 6.16
C GLU A 6 7.90 5.04 4.62
N ARG A 7 8.65 5.97 4.03
CA ARG A 7 8.77 6.11 2.57
C ARG A 7 9.36 4.86 1.91
N GLU A 8 10.40 4.28 2.51
CA GLU A 8 10.99 3.03 2.04
C GLU A 8 9.97 1.87 2.11
N ALA A 9 9.22 1.76 3.21
CA ALA A 9 8.17 0.75 3.34
C ALA A 9 7.03 0.96 2.31
N ALA A 10 6.65 2.20 2.03
CA ALA A 10 5.65 2.54 1.01
C ALA A 10 6.10 2.14 -0.40
N LEU A 11 7.39 2.35 -0.74
CA LEU A 11 7.96 1.90 -2.01
C LEU A 11 7.93 0.37 -2.14
N GLN A 12 8.26 -0.35 -1.06
CA GLN A 12 8.18 -1.82 -1.07
C GLN A 12 6.73 -2.31 -1.21
N LEU A 13 5.78 -1.64 -0.56
CA LEU A 13 4.36 -1.93 -0.70
C LEU A 13 3.90 -1.78 -2.16
N GLY A 14 4.26 -0.67 -2.81
CA GLY A 14 3.94 -0.44 -4.23
C GLY A 14 4.56 -1.49 -5.15
N ARG A 15 5.80 -1.91 -4.90
CA ARG A 15 6.43 -3.01 -5.66
C ARG A 15 5.70 -4.34 -5.47
N ALA A 16 5.34 -4.68 -4.24
CA ALA A 16 4.60 -5.91 -3.94
C ALA A 16 3.21 -5.93 -4.61
N GLN A 17 2.51 -4.79 -4.63
CA GLN A 17 1.24 -4.63 -5.35
C GLN A 17 1.42 -4.86 -6.86
N GLY A 18 2.46 -4.26 -7.46
CA GLY A 18 2.78 -4.44 -8.88
C GLY A 18 3.06 -5.90 -9.23
N LEU A 19 3.84 -6.61 -8.41
CA LEU A 19 4.12 -8.03 -8.61
C LEU A 19 2.87 -8.91 -8.50
N LEU A 20 1.99 -8.64 -7.52
CA LEU A 20 0.71 -9.33 -7.41
C LEU A 20 -0.17 -9.09 -8.64
N GLY A 21 -0.27 -7.84 -9.10
CA GLY A 21 -1.05 -7.49 -10.29
C GLY A 21 -0.53 -8.19 -11.55
N GLN A 22 0.79 -8.25 -11.74
CA GLN A 22 1.40 -9.00 -12.85
C GLN A 22 1.09 -10.50 -12.78
N ALA A 23 1.16 -11.09 -11.57
CA ALA A 23 0.84 -12.49 -11.40
C ALA A 23 -0.64 -12.79 -11.67
N GLN A 24 -1.55 -11.90 -11.26
CA GLN A 24 -2.98 -12.02 -11.54
C GLN A 24 -3.29 -11.86 -13.03
N SER A 25 -2.64 -10.91 -13.71
CA SER A 25 -2.80 -10.73 -15.17
C SER A 25 -2.40 -12.00 -15.92
N LYS A 26 -1.24 -12.58 -15.60
CA LYS A 26 -0.79 -13.84 -16.22
C LYS A 26 -1.75 -14.99 -15.98
N LEU A 27 -2.34 -15.08 -14.78
CA LEU A 27 -3.35 -16.10 -14.49
C LEU A 27 -4.59 -15.91 -15.37
N ALA A 28 -5.10 -14.68 -15.47
CA ALA A 28 -6.24 -14.36 -16.32
C ALA A 28 -5.96 -14.65 -17.81
N ASP A 29 -4.74 -14.40 -18.28
CA ASP A 29 -4.32 -14.73 -19.65
C ASP A 29 -4.38 -16.25 -19.89
N LEU A 30 -3.90 -17.06 -18.94
CA LEU A 30 -3.95 -18.53 -19.02
C LEU A 30 -5.39 -19.06 -19.00
N GLU A 31 -6.24 -18.50 -18.16
CA GLU A 31 -7.67 -18.86 -18.09
C GLU A 31 -8.41 -18.49 -19.37
N THR A 32 -8.13 -17.32 -19.93
CA THR A 32 -8.68 -16.88 -21.22
C THR A 32 -8.23 -17.81 -22.34
N TYR A 33 -6.96 -18.20 -22.34
CA TYR A 33 -6.41 -19.12 -23.33
C TYR A 33 -7.06 -20.51 -23.23
N LEU A 34 -7.29 -21.01 -22.01
CA LEU A 34 -8.03 -22.26 -21.78
C LEU A 34 -9.44 -22.20 -22.35
N GLN A 35 -10.18 -21.12 -22.08
CA GLN A 35 -11.54 -20.93 -22.58
C GLN A 35 -11.59 -20.91 -24.11
N GLY A 36 -10.70 -20.14 -24.75
CA GLY A 36 -10.61 -20.08 -26.21
C GLY A 36 -10.30 -21.45 -26.82
N TYR A 37 -9.40 -22.21 -26.18
CA TYR A 37 -9.02 -23.54 -26.66
C TYR A 37 -10.13 -24.58 -26.49
N GLN A 38 -10.89 -24.51 -25.39
CA GLN A 38 -12.09 -25.33 -25.20
C GLN A 38 -13.18 -25.03 -26.24
N GLN A 39 -13.34 -23.76 -26.62
CA GLN A 39 -14.29 -23.36 -27.65
C GLN A 39 -13.89 -23.89 -29.03
N GLN A 40 -12.60 -23.80 -29.38
CA GLN A 40 -12.07 -24.39 -30.61
C GLN A 40 -12.32 -25.90 -30.65
N TRP A 41 -12.12 -26.59 -29.52
CA TRP A 41 -12.42 -28.02 -29.41
C TRP A 41 -13.88 -28.34 -29.69
N MET A 42 -14.83 -27.59 -29.14
CA MET A 42 -16.26 -27.83 -29.38
C MET A 42 -16.61 -27.69 -30.87
N ASN A 43 -15.99 -26.75 -31.58
CA ASN A 43 -16.22 -26.53 -33.01
C ASN A 43 -15.59 -27.64 -33.88
N GLU A 44 -14.34 -27.99 -33.64
CA GLU A 44 -13.61 -29.01 -34.43
C GLU A 44 -14.13 -30.42 -34.11
N GLY A 45 -14.43 -30.71 -32.85
CA GLY A 45 -14.92 -32.00 -32.38
C GLY A 45 -16.27 -32.40 -32.99
N GLN A 46 -17.11 -31.44 -33.39
CA GLN A 46 -18.36 -31.71 -34.09
C GLN A 46 -18.18 -32.25 -35.51
N HIS A 47 -17.03 -31.96 -36.15
CA HIS A 47 -16.76 -32.35 -37.54
C HIS A 47 -16.00 -33.69 -37.64
N GLY A 48 -15.68 -34.31 -36.50
CA GLY A 48 -14.83 -35.50 -36.44
C GLY A 48 -13.36 -35.15 -36.52
N VAL A 49 -12.58 -35.66 -35.57
CA VAL A 49 -11.15 -35.30 -35.40
C VAL A 49 -10.27 -36.54 -35.43
N SER A 50 -9.03 -36.38 -35.87
CA SER A 50 -8.07 -37.49 -35.90
C SER A 50 -7.60 -37.88 -34.50
N GLY A 51 -7.18 -39.13 -34.31
CA GLY A 51 -6.58 -39.59 -33.05
C GLY A 51 -5.34 -38.79 -32.63
N GLN A 52 -4.51 -38.37 -33.60
CA GLN A 52 -3.35 -37.53 -33.33
C GLN A 52 -3.76 -36.15 -32.79
N TRP A 53 -4.83 -35.58 -33.34
CA TRP A 53 -5.37 -34.31 -32.87
C TRP A 53 -5.89 -34.43 -31.42
N LEU A 54 -6.62 -35.51 -31.12
CA LEU A 54 -7.10 -35.83 -29.77
C LEU A 54 -5.96 -35.94 -28.74
N MET A 55 -4.88 -36.64 -29.10
CA MET A 55 -3.71 -36.78 -28.22
C MET A 55 -3.00 -35.45 -27.97
N ASN A 56 -2.86 -34.62 -29.01
CA ASN A 56 -2.25 -33.29 -28.88
C ASN A 56 -3.09 -32.39 -27.97
N TYR A 57 -4.42 -32.44 -28.12
CA TYR A 57 -5.36 -31.70 -27.28
C TYR A 57 -5.21 -32.06 -25.80
N GLN A 58 -5.25 -33.35 -25.47
CA GLN A 58 -5.11 -33.81 -24.08
C GLN A 58 -3.76 -33.42 -23.47
N ARG A 59 -2.67 -33.55 -24.24
CA ARG A 59 -1.32 -33.17 -23.78
C ARG A 59 -1.26 -31.68 -23.45
N PHE A 60 -1.78 -30.86 -24.34
CA PHE A 60 -1.77 -29.41 -24.18
C PHE A 60 -2.62 -28.98 -22.97
N LEU A 61 -3.84 -29.54 -22.81
CA LEU A 61 -4.67 -29.27 -21.63
C LEU A 61 -3.93 -29.61 -20.33
N SER A 62 -3.29 -30.78 -20.27
CA SER A 62 -2.53 -31.17 -19.09
C SER A 62 -1.39 -30.20 -18.78
N GLN A 63 -0.70 -29.68 -19.80
CA GLN A 63 0.35 -28.67 -19.61
C GLN A 63 -0.23 -27.33 -19.12
N LEU A 64 -1.39 -26.93 -19.66
CA LEU A 64 -2.06 -25.69 -19.30
C LEU A 64 -2.61 -25.74 -17.87
N ASP A 65 -3.20 -26.86 -17.46
CA ASP A 65 -3.66 -27.08 -16.09
C ASP A 65 -2.51 -26.97 -15.08
N VAL A 66 -1.36 -27.57 -15.39
CA VAL A 66 -0.15 -27.45 -14.57
C VAL A 66 0.33 -25.99 -14.50
N ALA A 67 0.34 -25.27 -15.62
CA ALA A 67 0.74 -23.88 -15.66
C ALA A 67 -0.21 -22.98 -14.84
N ILE A 68 -1.53 -23.18 -14.96
CA ILE A 68 -2.55 -22.46 -14.18
C ILE A 68 -2.36 -22.74 -12.69
N ALA A 69 -2.18 -24.01 -12.30
CA ALA A 69 -1.95 -24.38 -10.90
C ALA A 69 -0.70 -23.71 -10.32
N GLN A 70 0.41 -23.71 -11.07
CA GLN A 70 1.65 -23.01 -10.68
C GLN A 70 1.45 -21.50 -10.57
N GLN A 71 0.75 -20.90 -11.52
CA GLN A 71 0.48 -19.46 -11.52
C GLN A 71 -0.45 -19.06 -10.35
N GLN A 72 -1.42 -19.90 -10.02
CA GLN A 72 -2.29 -19.70 -8.85
C GLN A 72 -1.50 -19.74 -7.54
N GLN A 73 -0.52 -20.65 -7.42
CA GLN A 73 0.41 -20.68 -6.29
C GLN A 73 1.25 -19.40 -6.22
N ALA A 74 1.75 -18.91 -7.36
CA ALA A 74 2.51 -17.66 -7.43
C ALA A 74 1.65 -16.45 -6.99
N VAL A 75 0.39 -16.36 -7.44
CA VAL A 75 -0.56 -15.33 -7.00
C VAL A 75 -0.76 -15.38 -5.48
N ASN A 76 -0.96 -16.57 -4.92
CA ASN A 76 -1.14 -16.74 -3.47
C ASN A 76 0.13 -16.34 -2.70
N TRP A 77 1.31 -16.69 -3.21
CA TRP A 77 2.58 -16.28 -2.62
C TRP A 77 2.74 -14.75 -2.62
N HIS A 78 2.46 -14.09 -3.75
CA HIS A 78 2.52 -12.64 -3.85
C HIS A 78 1.49 -11.94 -2.96
N ARG A 79 0.29 -12.51 -2.81
CA ARG A 79 -0.73 -12.00 -1.88
C ARG A 79 -0.26 -12.06 -0.43
N ASN A 80 0.28 -13.20 -0.01
CA ASN A 80 0.85 -13.36 1.34
C ASN A 80 2.03 -12.40 1.58
N ASN A 81 2.89 -12.19 0.57
CA ASN A 81 3.98 -11.24 0.67
C ASN A 81 3.47 -9.79 0.77
N LEU A 82 2.44 -9.44 -0.01
CA LEU A 82 1.81 -8.11 0.04
C LEU A 82 1.26 -7.81 1.43
N ASP A 83 0.60 -8.78 2.06
CA ASP A 83 0.03 -8.62 3.40
C ASP A 83 1.12 -8.37 4.45
N LYS A 84 2.23 -9.11 4.39
CA LYS A 84 3.40 -8.89 5.27
C LYS A 84 4.01 -7.49 5.09
N VAL A 85 4.22 -7.07 3.85
CA VAL A 85 4.81 -5.74 3.57
C VAL A 85 3.85 -4.62 3.98
N ARG A 86 2.54 -4.82 3.81
CA ARG A 86 1.50 -3.89 4.27
C ARG A 86 1.55 -3.71 5.79
N GLU A 87 1.68 -4.79 6.55
CA GLU A 87 1.79 -4.72 8.01
C GLU A 87 3.01 -3.89 8.43
N VAL A 88 4.18 -4.14 7.81
CA VAL A 88 5.39 -3.35 8.07
C VAL A 88 5.16 -1.87 7.77
N TRP A 89 4.57 -1.54 6.62
CA TRP A 89 4.26 -0.15 6.29
C TRP A 89 3.33 0.51 7.31
N GLN A 90 2.26 -0.17 7.72
CA GLN A 90 1.32 0.33 8.73
C GLN A 90 2.01 0.64 10.06
N GLN A 91 2.92 -0.23 10.51
CA GLN A 91 3.71 0.00 11.73
C GLN A 91 4.63 1.22 11.60
N ARG A 92 5.30 1.40 10.46
CA ARG A 92 6.16 2.58 10.22
C ARG A 92 5.34 3.87 10.13
N TYR A 93 4.21 3.82 9.46
CA TYR A 93 3.28 4.93 9.35
C TYR A 93 2.73 5.35 10.72
N ALA A 94 2.25 4.41 11.54
CA ALA A 94 1.75 4.69 12.88
C ALA A 94 2.83 5.34 13.77
N ARG A 95 4.08 4.87 13.68
CA ARG A 95 5.21 5.48 14.41
C ARG A 95 5.49 6.90 13.95
N LEU A 96 5.50 7.15 12.64
CA LEU A 96 5.70 8.49 12.08
C LEU A 96 4.61 9.45 12.56
N GLU A 97 3.36 9.00 12.52
CA GLU A 97 2.22 9.81 12.92
C GLU A 97 2.23 10.12 14.43
N GLY A 98 2.61 9.15 15.27
CA GLY A 98 2.83 9.37 16.70
C GLY A 98 3.90 10.43 16.97
N LEU A 99 5.02 10.39 16.22
CA LEU A 99 6.07 11.40 16.35
C LEU A 99 5.60 12.79 15.88
N ARG A 100 4.82 12.87 14.79
CA ARG A 100 4.26 14.14 14.31
C ARG A 100 3.37 14.79 15.36
N LYS A 101 2.47 14.00 15.99
CA LYS A 101 1.61 14.49 17.08
C LYS A 101 2.42 14.96 18.29
N LEU A 102 3.48 14.25 18.66
CA LEU A 102 4.35 14.64 19.76
C LEU A 102 5.07 15.96 19.47
N VAL A 103 5.63 16.11 18.26
CA VAL A 103 6.27 17.37 17.82
C VAL A 103 5.28 18.52 17.86
N GLN A 104 4.07 18.33 17.33
CA GLN A 104 3.03 19.35 17.35
C GLN A 104 2.71 19.79 18.79
N ARG A 105 2.55 18.83 19.71
CA ARG A 105 2.29 19.15 21.13
C ARG A 105 3.40 19.99 21.74
N TYR A 106 4.67 19.66 21.49
CA TYR A 106 5.80 20.45 21.99
C TYR A 106 5.84 21.87 21.40
N LEU A 107 5.48 22.03 20.12
CA LEU A 107 5.39 23.36 19.51
C LEU A 107 4.27 24.20 20.15
N ASP A 108 3.14 23.58 20.44
CA ASP A 108 2.00 24.26 21.09
C ASP A 108 2.33 24.63 22.55
N GLU A 109 2.98 23.73 23.30
CA GLU A 109 3.46 23.98 24.66
C GLU A 109 4.49 25.13 24.69
N ALA A 110 5.43 25.16 23.72
CA ALA A 110 6.43 26.22 23.62
C ALA A 110 5.82 27.59 23.29
N ARG A 111 4.85 27.64 22.37
CA ARG A 111 4.09 28.87 22.06
C ARG A 111 3.38 29.40 23.30
N LEU A 112 2.66 28.53 24.01
CA LEU A 112 1.92 28.91 25.21
C LEU A 112 2.84 29.38 26.35
N ALA A 113 4.05 28.84 26.44
CA ALA A 113 5.06 29.30 27.39
C ALA A 113 5.60 30.70 27.03
N GLU A 114 5.82 30.97 25.75
CA GLU A 114 6.26 32.28 25.27
C GLU A 114 5.17 33.33 25.43
N ASP A 115 3.92 33.03 25.05
CA ASP A 115 2.77 33.93 25.23
C ASP A 115 2.62 34.36 26.71
N LYS A 116 2.78 33.41 27.64
CA LYS A 116 2.76 33.70 29.08
C LYS A 116 3.91 34.59 29.52
N ARG A 117 5.09 34.40 28.94
CA ARG A 117 6.27 35.22 29.23
C ARG A 117 6.09 36.64 28.72
N GLU A 118 5.60 36.81 27.49
CA GLU A 118 5.29 38.11 26.90
C GLU A 118 4.22 38.85 27.71
N GLN A 119 3.13 38.18 28.07
CA GLN A 119 2.08 38.77 28.92
C GLN A 119 2.64 39.27 30.25
N LYS A 120 3.49 38.47 30.92
CA LYS A 120 4.12 38.86 32.18
C LYS A 120 5.00 40.11 32.03
N LEU A 121 5.79 40.19 30.95
CA LEU A 121 6.63 41.36 30.67
C LEU A 121 5.80 42.62 30.42
N LEU A 122 4.69 42.49 29.70
CA LEU A 122 3.75 43.60 29.47
C LEU A 122 3.12 44.07 30.77
N ASP A 123 2.65 43.15 31.61
CA ASP A 123 2.05 43.47 32.91
C ASP A 123 3.06 44.19 33.83
N GLU A 124 4.31 43.72 33.88
CA GLU A 124 5.40 44.37 34.64
C GLU A 124 5.71 45.79 34.12
N LEU A 125 5.67 45.99 32.80
CA LEU A 125 5.88 47.32 32.20
C LEU A 125 4.71 48.25 32.53
N SER A 126 3.46 47.78 32.42
CA SER A 126 2.26 48.57 32.72
C SER A 126 2.21 49.00 34.19
N GLN A 127 2.67 48.16 35.13
CA GLN A 127 2.74 48.51 36.56
C GLN A 127 3.80 49.59 36.87
N ARG A 128 4.82 49.73 36.02
CA ARG A 128 5.89 50.74 36.18
C ARG A 128 5.54 52.11 35.59
N ILE A 129 4.46 52.23 34.84
CA ILE A 129 3.99 53.53 34.35
C ILE A 129 3.40 54.27 35.57
N PRO A 130 4.01 55.38 36.03
CA PRO A 130 3.45 56.14 37.14
C PRO A 130 2.06 56.61 36.72
N ARG A 131 1.06 56.30 37.55
CA ARG A 131 -0.29 56.83 37.37
C ARG A 131 -0.13 58.34 37.37
N ARG A 132 -0.27 58.97 36.19
CA ARG A 132 -0.27 60.43 36.08
C ARG A 132 -1.47 60.86 36.89
N ASP A 133 -1.23 61.32 38.12
CA ASP A 133 -2.27 61.88 38.95
C ASP A 133 -2.96 62.97 38.14
N SER A 134 -4.26 62.78 37.96
CA SER A 134 -5.17 63.77 37.44
C SER A 134 -5.10 64.98 38.37
N LEU A 135 -4.31 65.98 37.98
CA LEU A 135 -4.37 67.31 38.57
C LEU A 135 -5.60 67.99 37.98
N GLU A 136 -6.73 67.90 38.70
CA GLU A 136 -7.84 68.87 38.64
C GLU A 136 -7.51 70.07 39.53
#